data_AF-A0A3D4CWH4-F1
#
_entry.id   AF-A0A3D4CWH4-F1
#
_cell.length_a   1.000
_cell.length_b   1.000
_cell.length_c   1.000
_cell.angle_alpha   90.00
_cell.angle_beta   90.00
_cell.angle_gamma   90.00
#
_symmetry.space_group_name_H-M   'P 1'
#
loop_
_entity.id
_entity.type
_entity.pdbx_description
1 polymer ?
#
loop_
_entity_poly.entity_id
_entity_poly.type
_entity_poly.pdbx_seq_one_letter_code
_entity_poly.pdbx_strand_id
1 'polypeptide(L)'
;MKSFFALLLIVSALSLPLRAADHPNLIVILVDDMGWMDLSCQGSDYYRTPAIDRLATEGVRFTNGYAACAVCSPTRAALQT
;
A
#
# COMPACT_ATOMS: atom_id res chain seq x y z
N MET A 1 32.12 -25.81 21.94
CA MET A 1 30.94 -25.80 22.84
C MET A 1 30.47 -24.38 23.18
N LYS A 2 31.32 -23.49 23.72
CA LYS A 2 30.93 -22.10 24.07
C LYS A 2 30.39 -21.28 22.88
N SER A 3 31.01 -21.41 21.71
CA SER A 3 30.59 -20.71 20.49
C SER A 3 29.25 -21.20 19.91
N PHE A 4 28.94 -22.50 20.05
CA PHE A 4 27.65 -23.06 19.63
C PHE A 4 26.50 -22.55 20.51
N PHE A 5 26.74 -22.47 21.82
CA PHE A 5 25.77 -21.93 22.77
C PHE A 5 25.52 -20.43 22.55
N ALA A 6 26.56 -19.67 22.23
CA ALA A 6 26.44 -18.26 21.86
C ALA A 6 25.63 -18.07 20.56
N LEU A 7 25.84 -18.92 19.55
CA LEU A 7 25.07 -18.87 18.30
C LEU A 7 23.60 -19.20 18.53
N LEU A 8 23.30 -20.20 19.37
CA LEU A 8 21.93 -20.59 19.72
C LEU A 8 21.18 -19.44 20.43
N LEU A 9 21.86 -18.73 21.33
CA LEU A 9 21.32 -17.55 22.02
C LEU A 9 21.02 -16.39 21.05
N ILE A 10 21.90 -16.15 20.07
CA ILE A 10 21.70 -15.12 19.05
C ILE A 10 20.48 -15.43 18.17
N VAL A 11 20.35 -16.67 17.69
CA VAL A 11 19.20 -17.10 16.88
C VAL A 11 17.89 -17.00 17.66
N SER A 12 17.90 -17.35 18.95
CA SER A 12 16.73 -17.18 19.82
C SER A 12 16.35 -15.71 20.03
N ALA A 13 17.33 -14.80 20.13
CA ALA A 13 17.07 -13.37 20.29
C ALA A 13 16.54 -12.70 19.00
N LEU A 14 16.89 -13.24 17.83
CA LEU A 14 16.37 -12.82 16.52
C LEU A 14 14.93 -13.30 16.26
N SER A 15 14.38 -14.16 17.12
CA SER A 15 13.04 -14.77 16.96
C SER A 15 11.92 -13.98 17.66
N LEU A 16 12.16 -12.72 18.06
CA LEU A 16 11.14 -11.88 18.66
C LEU A 16 9.97 -11.68 17.68
N PRO A 17 8.71 -11.94 18.08
CA PRO A 17 7.58 -11.77 17.19
C PRO A 17 7.40 -10.27 16.90
N LEU A 18 7.51 -9.91 15.62
CA LEU A 18 7.13 -8.59 15.16
C LEU A 18 5.60 -8.50 15.26
N ARG A 19 5.10 -7.90 16.34
CA ARG A 19 3.68 -7.63 16.49
C ARG A 19 3.32 -6.46 15.59
N ALA A 20 2.36 -6.68 14.69
CA ALA A 20 1.67 -5.59 14.04
C ALA A 20 1.04 -4.69 15.12
N ALA A 21 0.94 -3.39 14.85
CA ALA A 21 0.19 -2.50 15.73
C ALA A 21 -1.25 -3.00 15.83
N ASP A 22 -1.79 -3.09 17.06
CA ASP A 22 -3.18 -3.52 17.29
C ASP A 22 -4.18 -2.60 16.56
N HIS A 23 -3.78 -1.36 16.30
CA HIS A 23 -4.52 -0.36 15.53
C HIS A 23 -3.59 0.33 14.52
N PRO A 24 -3.56 -0.09 13.25
CA PRO A 24 -2.80 0.60 12.23
C PRO A 24 -3.38 1.99 11.96
N ASN A 25 -2.53 2.94 11.58
CA ASN A 25 -2.99 4.22 11.05
C ASN A 25 -3.54 4.01 9.64
N LEU A 26 -4.76 4.50 9.38
CA LEU A 26 -5.38 4.45 8.06
C LEU A 26 -5.33 5.83 7.41
N ILE A 27 -4.69 5.94 6.24
CA ILE A 27 -4.65 7.15 5.42
C ILE A 27 -5.36 6.84 4.10
N VAL A 28 -6.42 7.59 3.80
CA VAL A 28 -7.13 7.51 2.53
C VAL A 28 -6.72 8.69 1.65
N ILE A 29 -6.06 8.39 0.52
CA ILE A 29 -5.71 9.38 -0.50
C ILE A 29 -6.72 9.24 -1.64
N LEU A 30 -7.62 10.22 -1.77
CA LEU A 30 -8.61 10.28 -2.85
C LEU A 30 -8.24 11.41 -3.81
N VAL A 31 -8.20 11.11 -5.11
CA VAL A 31 -7.89 12.09 -6.17
C VAL A 31 -9.14 12.31 -7.03
N ASP A 32 -9.47 13.57 -7.30
CA ASP A 32 -10.61 13.94 -8.15
C ASP A 32 -10.23 13.80 -9.63
N ASP A 33 -11.16 13.30 -10.45
CA ASP A 33 -11.03 13.18 -11.91
C ASP A 33 -9.76 12.47 -12.44
N MET A 34 -9.20 11.51 -11.70
CA MET A 34 -8.07 10.70 -12.17
C MET A 34 -8.53 9.66 -13.20
N GLY A 35 -8.02 9.78 -14.43
CA GLY A 35 -8.19 8.81 -15.49
C GLY A 35 -7.43 7.51 -15.23
N TRP A 36 -7.92 6.42 -15.83
CA TRP A 36 -7.32 5.09 -15.64
C TRP A 36 -5.84 5.01 -16.03
N MET A 37 -5.46 5.70 -17.11
CA MET A 37 -4.10 5.68 -17.68
C MET A 37 -3.26 6.90 -17.26
N ASP A 38 -3.66 7.64 -16.22
CA ASP A 38 -2.95 8.86 -15.80
C ASP A 38 -1.71 8.57 -14.95
N LEU A 39 -1.54 7.34 -14.46
CA LEU A 39 -0.39 6.92 -13.65
C LEU A 39 0.64 6.19 -14.50
N SER A 40 1.93 6.39 -14.23
CA SER A 40 3.00 5.64 -14.92
C SER A 40 2.89 4.14 -14.71
N CYS A 41 2.52 3.68 -13.50
CA CYS A 41 2.21 2.27 -13.24
C CYS A 41 0.94 1.73 -13.94
N GLN A 42 0.16 2.59 -14.62
CA GLN A 42 -1.01 2.25 -15.42
C GLN A 42 -0.80 2.53 -16.93
N GLY A 43 0.44 2.73 -17.36
CA GLY A 43 0.78 2.90 -18.78
C GLY A 43 0.84 4.35 -19.26
N SER A 44 0.87 5.34 -18.35
CA SER A 44 1.18 6.72 -18.75
C SER A 44 2.65 6.86 -19.11
N ASP A 45 2.92 7.29 -20.34
CA ASP A 45 4.28 7.67 -20.79
C ASP A 45 4.56 9.18 -20.59
N TYR A 46 3.52 9.94 -20.23
CA TYR A 46 3.57 11.40 -20.09
C TYR A 46 3.73 11.83 -18.62
N TYR A 47 2.91 11.29 -17.72
CA TYR A 47 2.96 11.64 -16.30
C TYR A 47 4.01 10.79 -15.57
N ARG A 48 4.73 11.44 -14.65
CA ARG A 48 5.70 10.78 -13.78
C ARG A 48 5.17 10.75 -12.36
N THR A 49 4.81 9.56 -11.86
CA THR A 49 4.20 9.39 -10.53
C THR A 49 5.02 8.48 -9.61
N PRO A 50 6.31 8.75 -9.36
CA PRO A 50 7.22 7.81 -8.70
C PRO A 50 6.80 7.43 -7.28
N ALA A 51 6.13 8.32 -6.55
CA ALA A 51 5.60 8.02 -5.22
C ALA A 51 4.44 7.01 -5.28
N ILE A 52 3.55 7.14 -6.27
CA ILE A 52 2.44 6.22 -6.49
C ILE A 52 2.94 4.89 -7.04
N ASP A 53 3.92 4.92 -7.94
CA ASP A 53 4.55 3.71 -8.48
C ASP A 53 5.23 2.88 -7.37
N ARG A 54 5.86 3.55 -6.40
CA ARG A 54 6.41 2.90 -5.21
C ARG A 54 5.31 2.24 -4.39
N LEU A 55 4.20 2.93 -4.11
CA LEU A 55 3.05 2.36 -3.41
C LEU A 55 2.46 1.16 -4.14
N ALA A 56 2.37 1.21 -5.47
CA ALA A 56 1.89 0.11 -6.29
C ALA A 56 2.83 -1.12 -6.28
N THR A 57 4.14 -0.91 -6.11
CA THR A 57 5.15 -1.97 -6.05
C THR A 57 5.28 -2.59 -4.67
N GLU A 58 5.20 -1.78 -3.62
CA GLU A 58 5.31 -2.22 -2.21
C GLU A 58 3.99 -2.78 -1.65
N GLY A 59 2.87 -2.53 -2.35
CA GLY A 59 1.53 -2.90 -1.91
C GLY A 59 0.78 -3.76 -2.91
N VAL A 60 -0.54 -3.60 -2.90
CA VAL A 60 -1.45 -4.29 -3.82
C VAL A 60 -2.07 -3.26 -4.76
N ARG A 61 -2.00 -3.52 -6.07
CA ARG A 61 -2.62 -2.69 -7.10
C ARG A 61 -3.84 -3.38 -7.69
N PHE A 62 -4.99 -2.72 -7.60
CA PHE A 62 -6.22 -3.17 -8.23
C PHE A 62 -6.31 -2.64 -9.66
N THR A 63 -6.07 -3.50 -10.66
CA THR A 63 -6.19 -3.14 -12.09
C THR A 63 -7.64 -3.11 -12.61
N ASN A 64 -8.61 -3.43 -11.75
CA ASN A 64 -10.04 -3.39 -12.04
C ASN A 64 -10.79 -2.78 -10.83
N GLY A 65 -10.41 -1.57 -10.44
CA GLY A 65 -11.05 -0.81 -9.34
C GLY A 65 -12.02 0.23 -9.90
N TYR A 66 -13.33 -0.02 -9.79
CA TYR A 66 -14.36 0.87 -10.33
C TYR A 66 -14.91 1.82 -9.26
N ALA A 67 -15.15 3.08 -9.65
CA ALA A 67 -15.96 3.99 -8.85
C ALA A 67 -17.43 3.54 -8.86
N ALA A 68 -18.16 3.85 -7.79
CA ALA A 68 -19.58 3.52 -7.69
C ALA A 68 -20.44 4.19 -8.79
N CYS A 69 -19.97 5.32 -9.33
CA CYS A 69 -20.58 6.02 -10.46
C CYS A 69 -19.58 7.00 -11.10
N ALA A 70 -19.98 7.67 -12.19
CA ALA A 70 -19.14 8.63 -12.93
C ALA A 70 -19.29 10.10 -12.47
N VAL A 71 -19.65 10.35 -11.20
CA VAL A 71 -19.83 11.70 -10.66
C VAL A 71 -19.19 11.82 -9.27
N CYS A 72 -18.51 12.93 -9.00
CA CYS A 72 -17.67 13.09 -7.81
C CYS A 72 -18.45 12.98 -6.50
N SER A 73 -19.57 13.71 -6.36
CA SER A 73 -20.36 13.72 -5.12
C SER A 73 -20.93 12.35 -4.71
N PRO A 74 -21.66 11.62 -5.58
CA PRO A 74 -22.13 10.27 -5.25
C PRO A 74 -20.99 9.25 -5.08
N THR A 75 -19.86 9.39 -5.78
CA THR A 75 -18.67 8.54 -5.54
C THR A 75 -18.09 8.77 -4.15
N ARG A 76 -17.96 10.03 -3.71
CA ARG A 76 -17.50 10.37 -2.36
C ARG A 76 -18.48 9.91 -1.29
N ALA A 77 -19.78 10.04 -1.53
CA ALA A 77 -20.80 9.55 -0.61
C ALA A 77 -20.65 8.03 -0.41
N ALA A 78 -20.49 7.26 -1.49
CA ALA A 78 -20.30 5.80 -1.43
C ALA A 78 -19.02 5.35 -0.69
N LEU A 79 -18.01 6.22 -0.57
CA LEU A 79 -16.80 5.94 0.22
C LEU A 79 -17.00 6.20 1.73
N GLN A 80 -17.90 7.13 2.08
CA GLN A 80 -18.11 7.60 3.44
C GLN A 80 -19.22 6.86 4.20
N THR A 81 -20.08 6.13 3.50
CA THR A 81 -21.27 5.44 4.05
C THR A 81 -21.23 3.96 3.75
#